data_AF-A0A5S9A8M4-F1
#
_entry.id   AF-A0A5S9A8M4-F1
#
_cell.length_a   1.000
_cell.length_b   1.000
_cell.length_c   1.000
_cell.angle_alpha   90.00
_cell.angle_beta   90.00
_cell.angle_gamma   90.00
#
_symmetry.space_group_name_H-M   'P 1'
#
loop_
_entity.id
_entity.type
_entity.pdbx_description
1 polymer ?
#
loop_
_entity_poly.entity_id
_entity_poly.type
_entity_poly.pdbx_seq_one_letter_code
_entity_poly.pdbx_strand_id
1 'polypeptide(L)'
;MESHTGTAGICTPEAQWDEGRGEFSVDLLPDADGPGAAVMSFRTVAWVGLGASGAVTSVDVHDIPVQVSDRIPRVEGDDVIGCAVVDTQWLWVPLGTGPTARRHAGRADVEAVVTGAGLARLTLRFLGEAMKKPRRADHG
;
A
#
# COMPACT_ATOMS: atom_id res chain seq x y z
N MET A 1 5.43 -19.88 32.18
CA MET A 1 4.56 -18.82 31.64
C MET A 1 5.48 -17.92 30.86
N GLU A 2 5.71 -18.28 29.60
CA GLU A 2 6.73 -17.66 28.75
C GLU A 2 6.11 -16.43 28.08
N SER A 3 6.57 -15.26 28.49
CA SER A 3 6.27 -14.00 27.82
C SER A 3 7.00 -13.98 26.49
N HIS A 4 6.33 -14.37 25.41
CA HIS A 4 6.81 -14.09 24.06
C HIS A 4 6.56 -12.61 23.74
N THR A 5 7.39 -11.73 24.29
CA THR A 5 7.58 -10.39 23.73
C THR A 5 8.52 -10.56 22.55
N GLY A 6 8.00 -11.09 21.45
CA GLY A 6 8.69 -11.04 20.18
C GLY A 6 8.76 -9.58 19.77
N THR A 7 9.91 -8.94 19.97
CA THR A 7 10.26 -7.72 19.26
C THR A 7 10.32 -8.11 17.79
N ALA A 8 9.18 -8.03 17.09
CA ALA A 8 9.19 -7.96 15.64
C ALA A 8 10.11 -6.79 15.33
N GLY A 9 11.28 -7.08 14.75
CA GLY A 9 12.15 -6.03 14.26
C GLY A 9 11.28 -5.15 13.38
N ILE A 10 11.23 -3.85 13.68
CA ILE A 10 10.56 -2.86 12.86
C ILE A 10 11.37 -2.80 11.56
N CYS A 11 11.10 -3.74 10.66
CA CYS A 11 11.56 -3.66 9.29
C CYS A 11 10.78 -2.48 8.71
N THR A 12 11.48 -1.36 8.49
CA THR A 12 10.91 -0.25 7.73
C THR A 12 10.39 -0.84 6.42
N PRO A 13 9.09 -0.72 6.14
CA PRO A 13 8.50 -1.32 4.94
C PRO A 13 9.19 -0.74 3.70
N GLU A 14 9.59 -1.59 2.77
CA GLU A 14 10.22 -1.14 1.53
C GLU A 14 9.14 -0.79 0.51
N ALA A 15 8.72 0.48 0.53
CA ALA A 15 7.72 1.00 -0.40
C ALA A 15 8.38 1.61 -1.64
N GLN A 16 7.90 1.24 -2.82
CA GLN A 16 8.39 1.69 -4.11
C GLN A 16 7.25 2.35 -4.91
N TRP A 17 7.56 3.44 -5.61
CA TRP A 17 6.65 4.14 -6.50
C TRP A 17 7.33 4.43 -7.85
N ASP A 18 6.74 3.94 -8.93
CA ASP A 18 7.12 4.26 -10.31
C ASP A 18 6.07 5.21 -10.91
N GLU A 19 6.40 6.50 -10.95
CA GLU A 19 5.53 7.54 -11.50
C GLU A 19 5.30 7.38 -13.01
N GLY A 20 6.27 6.84 -13.74
CA GLY A 20 6.18 6.64 -15.18
C GLY A 20 5.18 5.56 -15.57
N ARG A 21 5.00 4.56 -14.70
CA ARG A 21 4.06 3.45 -14.88
C ARG A 21 2.77 3.60 -14.08
N GLY A 22 2.74 4.47 -13.08
CA GLY A 22 1.64 4.53 -12.12
C GLY A 22 1.57 3.24 -11.32
N GLU A 23 2.73 2.71 -10.91
CA GLU A 23 2.85 1.45 -10.18
C GLU A 23 3.40 1.69 -8.78
N PHE A 24 2.78 1.05 -7.80
CA PHE A 24 3.19 1.06 -6.40
C PHE A 24 3.37 -0.39 -5.93
N SER A 25 4.39 -0.63 -5.13
CA SER A 25 4.55 -1.90 -4.40
C SER A 25 5.11 -1.66 -3.00
N VAL A 26 4.68 -2.48 -2.05
CA VAL A 26 5.27 -2.53 -0.72
C VAL A 26 5.27 -3.95 -0.18
N ASP A 27 6.39 -4.36 0.39
CA ASP A 27 6.51 -5.55 1.24
C ASP A 27 6.38 -5.12 2.71
N LEU A 28 5.37 -5.64 3.39
CA LEU A 28 5.07 -5.39 4.80
C LEU A 28 5.57 -6.52 5.70
N LEU A 29 5.68 -7.74 5.15
CA LEU A 29 6.19 -8.91 5.86
C LEU A 29 7.26 -9.62 5.02
N PRO A 30 8.33 -10.15 5.63
CA PRO A 30 9.47 -10.73 4.92
C PRO A 30 9.17 -12.04 4.16
N ASP A 31 8.10 -12.76 4.53
CA ASP A 31 7.73 -14.06 3.96
C ASP A 31 6.45 -13.99 3.10
N ALA A 32 6.35 -12.99 2.23
CA ALA A 32 5.20 -12.84 1.32
C ALA A 32 4.99 -14.07 0.41
N ASP A 33 6.07 -14.77 0.04
CA ASP A 33 6.04 -15.90 -0.88
C ASP A 33 6.05 -17.27 -0.15
N GLY A 34 5.82 -17.27 1.16
CA GLY A 34 5.84 -18.47 2.01
C GLY A 34 4.61 -19.39 1.85
N PRO A 35 4.70 -20.63 2.36
CA PRO A 35 3.57 -21.56 2.35
C PRO A 35 2.36 -20.99 3.12
N GLY A 36 1.20 -20.95 2.46
CA GLY A 36 -0.02 -20.35 3.01
C GLY A 36 -0.28 -18.90 2.60
N ALA A 37 0.64 -18.29 1.83
CA ALA A 37 0.35 -17.06 1.11
C ALA A 37 -0.76 -17.28 0.07
N ALA A 38 -1.74 -16.39 0.07
CA ALA A 38 -2.78 -16.33 -0.95
C ALA A 38 -2.70 -14.99 -1.68
N VAL A 39 -2.65 -15.07 -3.01
CA VAL A 39 -2.70 -13.89 -3.87
C VAL A 39 -4.17 -13.60 -4.19
N MET A 40 -4.60 -12.36 -3.93
CA MET A 40 -5.93 -11.88 -4.24
C MET A 40 -5.82 -10.66 -5.15
N SER A 41 -6.46 -10.75 -6.31
CA SER A 41 -6.48 -9.65 -7.28
C SER A 41 -7.89 -9.07 -7.40
N PHE A 42 -8.01 -7.75 -7.34
CA PHE A 42 -9.26 -7.04 -7.48
C PHE A 42 -9.02 -5.65 -8.07
N ARG A 43 -10.09 -4.96 -8.43
CA ARG A 43 -10.02 -3.61 -8.99
C ARG A 43 -10.87 -2.67 -8.17
N THR A 44 -10.27 -1.57 -7.73
CA THR A 44 -10.95 -0.57 -6.91
C THR A 44 -10.27 0.79 -7.01
N VAL A 45 -10.73 1.78 -6.24
CA VAL A 45 -10.08 3.08 -6.07
C VAL A 45 -8.98 2.97 -5.02
N ALA A 46 -7.80 3.50 -5.34
CA ALA A 46 -6.67 3.56 -4.43
C ALA A 46 -5.98 4.92 -4.50
N TRP A 47 -5.33 5.34 -3.43
CA TRP A 47 -4.50 6.54 -3.37
C TRP A 47 -3.09 6.20 -2.89
N VAL A 48 -2.09 6.88 -3.44
CA VAL A 48 -0.69 6.83 -2.97
C VAL A 48 -0.27 8.24 -2.58
N GLY A 49 0.05 8.43 -1.30
CA GLY A 49 0.56 9.68 -0.77
C GLY A 49 2.07 9.77 -0.94
N LEU A 50 2.57 10.85 -1.54
CA LEU A 50 3.99 11.08 -1.76
C LEU A 50 4.45 12.33 -1.00
N GLY A 51 5.58 12.22 -0.30
CA GLY A 51 6.26 13.33 0.35
C GLY A 51 6.96 14.25 -0.65
N ALA A 52 7.50 15.37 -0.17
CA ALA A 52 8.17 16.36 -1.03
C ALA A 52 9.39 15.81 -1.78
N SER A 53 10.06 14.79 -1.24
CA SER A 53 11.18 14.08 -1.88
C SER A 53 10.74 13.02 -2.89
N GLY A 54 9.45 12.75 -3.03
CA GLY A 54 8.91 11.65 -3.82
C GLY A 54 8.81 10.30 -3.08
N ALA A 55 9.26 10.22 -1.83
CA ALA A 55 9.08 9.02 -1.00
C ALA A 55 7.59 8.78 -0.70
N VAL A 56 7.17 7.50 -0.64
CA VAL A 56 5.80 7.14 -0.28
C VAL A 56 5.59 7.39 1.21
N THR A 57 4.48 8.04 1.53
CA THR A 57 4.06 8.38 2.91
C THR A 57 2.86 7.55 3.35
N SER A 58 1.97 7.19 2.42
CA SER A 58 0.83 6.32 2.70
C SER A 58 0.32 5.66 1.43
N VAL A 59 -0.44 4.59 1.61
CA VAL A 59 -1.32 4.03 0.58
C VAL A 59 -2.70 3.77 1.18
N ASP A 60 -3.73 4.02 0.38
CA ASP A 60 -5.13 3.85 0.71
C ASP A 60 -5.78 3.01 -0.38
N VAL A 61 -6.56 2.00 -0.01
CA VAL A 61 -7.32 1.15 -0.94
C VAL A 61 -8.74 1.04 -0.42
N HIS A 62 -9.71 1.52 -1.20
CA HIS A 62 -11.12 1.54 -0.83
C HIS A 62 -11.84 0.29 -1.31
N ASP A 63 -12.98 -0.04 -0.70
CA ASP A 63 -13.86 -1.13 -1.10
C ASP A 63 -13.13 -2.48 -1.29
N ILE A 64 -12.16 -2.80 -0.40
CA ILE A 64 -11.45 -4.08 -0.46
C ILE A 64 -12.42 -5.24 -0.25
N PRO A 65 -12.24 -6.39 -0.94
CA PRO A 65 -13.07 -7.56 -0.73
C PRO A 65 -13.02 -8.02 0.74
N VAL A 66 -14.16 -8.51 1.26
CA VAL A 66 -14.25 -9.03 2.64
C VAL A 66 -13.21 -10.12 2.92
N GLN A 67 -12.89 -10.93 1.91
CA GLN A 67 -11.88 -11.98 1.99
C GLN A 67 -10.47 -11.44 2.27
N VAL A 68 -10.19 -10.19 1.87
CA VAL A 68 -8.94 -9.48 2.18
C VAL A 68 -9.04 -8.88 3.58
N SER A 69 -10.13 -8.14 3.89
CA SER A 69 -10.28 -7.47 5.19
C SER A 69 -10.27 -8.45 6.35
N ASP A 70 -10.92 -9.61 6.22
CA ASP A 70 -11.02 -10.62 7.29
C ASP A 70 -9.67 -11.29 7.61
N ARG A 71 -8.68 -11.16 6.71
CA ARG A 71 -7.35 -11.73 6.89
C ARG A 71 -6.34 -10.75 7.47
N ILE A 72 -6.67 -9.46 7.56
CA ILE A 72 -5.76 -8.46 8.09
C ILE A 72 -6.10 -8.26 9.57
N PRO A 73 -5.16 -8.56 10.49
CA PRO A 73 -5.41 -8.34 11.91
C PRO A 73 -5.61 -6.85 12.19
N ARG A 74 -6.50 -6.53 13.13
CA ARG A 74 -6.65 -5.16 13.60
C ARG A 74 -5.40 -4.77 14.39
N VAL A 75 -4.83 -3.64 14.02
CA VAL A 75 -3.71 -3.02 14.72
C VAL A 75 -4.29 -2.07 15.76
N GLU A 76 -3.85 -2.21 17.00
CA GLU A 76 -4.20 -1.31 18.10
C GLU A 76 -2.94 -0.59 18.58
N GLY A 77 -3.03 0.71 18.87
CA GLY A 77 -1.93 1.53 19.36
C GLY A 77 -1.49 2.64 18.41
N ASP A 78 -0.48 3.42 18.84
CA ASP A 78 -0.02 4.63 18.15
C ASP A 78 1.10 4.37 17.12
N ASP A 79 1.73 3.19 17.15
CA ASP A 79 2.81 2.81 16.22
C ASP A 79 2.26 1.91 15.10
N VAL A 80 1.76 2.55 14.05
CA VAL A 80 1.11 1.88 12.91
C VAL A 80 1.93 1.96 11.62
N ILE A 81 3.12 2.58 11.64
CA ILE A 81 3.94 2.73 10.43
C ILE A 81 4.37 1.34 9.92
N GLY A 82 4.04 1.05 8.67
CA GLY A 82 4.27 -0.24 8.03
C GLY A 82 3.23 -1.30 8.39
N CYS A 83 2.19 -0.95 9.13
CA CYS A 83 1.10 -1.86 9.43
C CYS A 83 -0.11 -1.60 8.52
N ALA A 84 -0.77 -2.68 8.09
CA ALA A 84 -2.04 -2.58 7.40
C ALA A 84 -3.17 -2.33 8.41
N VAL A 85 -3.84 -1.19 8.28
CA VAL A 85 -5.00 -0.80 9.09
C VAL A 85 -6.24 -0.96 8.23
N VAL A 86 -7.25 -1.67 8.73
CA VAL A 86 -8.52 -1.88 8.01
C VAL A 86 -9.69 -1.37 8.83
N ASP A 87 -10.48 -0.48 8.23
CA ASP A 87 -11.77 -0.04 8.75
C ASP A 87 -12.81 -0.08 7.64
N THR A 88 -13.93 -0.78 7.85
CA THR A 88 -15.09 -0.77 6.93
C THR A 88 -14.70 -0.91 5.44
N GLN A 89 -13.87 -1.91 5.11
CA GLN A 89 -13.35 -2.18 3.76
C GLN A 89 -12.43 -1.10 3.15
N TRP A 90 -11.99 -0.13 3.95
CA TRP A 90 -10.88 0.75 3.61
C TRP A 90 -9.61 0.19 4.26
N LEU A 91 -8.63 -0.13 3.42
CA LEU A 91 -7.27 -0.45 3.82
C LEU A 91 -6.43 0.82 3.76
N TRP A 92 -5.75 1.13 4.85
CA TRP A 92 -4.76 2.18 4.93
C TRP A 92 -3.43 1.61 5.43
N VAL A 93 -2.33 1.97 4.78
CA VAL A 93 -0.99 1.64 5.23
C VAL A 93 -0.19 2.94 5.32
N PRO A 94 0.11 3.46 6.52
CA PRO A 94 1.03 4.56 6.68
C PRO A 94 2.47 4.04 6.54
N LEU A 95 3.27 4.70 5.70
CA LEU A 95 4.60 4.24 5.31
C LEU A 95 5.70 5.22 5.67
N GLY A 96 5.34 6.43 6.10
CA GLY A 96 6.26 7.43 6.61
C GLY A 96 5.60 8.39 7.59
N THR A 97 6.41 9.07 8.38
CA THR A 97 5.96 10.03 9.41
C THR A 97 5.86 11.46 8.89
N GLY A 98 6.35 11.72 7.68
CA GLY A 98 6.31 13.03 7.04
C GLY A 98 4.96 13.36 6.38
N PRO A 99 4.64 14.65 6.19
CA PRO A 99 3.40 15.04 5.54
C PRO A 99 3.36 14.62 4.08
N THR A 100 2.18 14.19 3.63
CA THR A 100 1.90 13.99 2.21
C THR A 100 1.90 15.34 1.48
N ALA A 101 2.80 15.51 0.51
CA ALA A 101 2.90 16.72 -0.31
C ALA A 101 2.02 16.64 -1.57
N ARG A 102 1.91 15.46 -2.18
CA ARG A 102 1.05 15.19 -3.34
C ARG A 102 0.43 13.80 -3.24
N ARG A 103 -0.66 13.56 -3.98
CA ARG A 103 -1.34 12.26 -4.04
C ARG A 103 -1.54 11.82 -5.49
N HIS A 104 -1.29 10.55 -5.77
CA HIS A 104 -1.76 9.89 -6.99
C HIS A 104 -3.03 9.11 -6.64
N ALA A 105 -4.12 9.32 -7.37
CA ALA A 105 -5.42 8.76 -7.04
C ALA A 105 -6.14 8.31 -8.30
N GLY A 106 -6.84 7.18 -8.22
CA GLY A 106 -7.56 6.64 -9.37
C GLY A 106 -8.00 5.21 -9.15
N ARG A 107 -8.57 4.62 -10.20
CA ARG A 107 -8.83 3.18 -10.21
C ARG A 107 -7.52 2.44 -10.44
N ALA A 108 -7.29 1.37 -9.70
CA ALA A 108 -6.12 0.52 -9.83
C ALA A 108 -6.53 -0.96 -9.90
N ASP A 109 -5.76 -1.73 -10.66
CA ASP A 109 -5.65 -3.17 -10.42
C ASP A 109 -4.82 -3.34 -9.14
N VAL A 110 -5.36 -4.08 -8.18
CA VAL A 110 -4.76 -4.33 -6.87
C VAL A 110 -4.42 -5.81 -6.78
N GLU A 111 -3.21 -6.10 -6.34
CA GLU A 111 -2.79 -7.44 -5.94
C GLU A 111 -2.38 -7.38 -4.46
N ALA A 112 -3.07 -8.17 -3.65
CA ALA A 112 -2.78 -8.32 -2.23
C ALA A 112 -2.30 -9.74 -1.96
N VAL A 113 -1.12 -9.86 -1.37
CA VAL A 113 -0.59 -11.14 -0.86
C VAL A 113 -0.88 -11.19 0.62
N VAL A 114 -1.72 -12.14 1.03
CA VAL A 114 -2.14 -12.32 2.42
C VAL A 114 -1.65 -13.65 2.96
N THR A 115 -1.09 -13.65 4.16
CA THR A 115 -0.60 -14.84 4.87
C THR A 115 -1.43 -15.07 6.14
N GLY A 116 -1.10 -16.08 6.94
CA GLY A 116 -1.70 -16.27 8.26
C GLY A 116 -1.40 -15.14 9.26
N ALA A 117 -0.41 -14.27 8.97
CA ALA A 117 -0.03 -13.14 9.80
C ALA A 117 -0.68 -11.81 9.36
N GLY A 118 -1.28 -11.74 8.17
CA GLY A 118 -1.89 -10.51 7.65
C GLY A 118 -1.52 -10.21 6.19
N LEU A 119 -1.58 -8.94 5.82
CA LEU A 119 -1.13 -8.45 4.51
C LEU A 119 0.40 -8.46 4.47
N ALA A 120 0.97 -9.25 3.56
CA ALA A 120 2.41 -9.38 3.40
C ALA A 120 2.97 -8.49 2.28
N ARG A 121 2.23 -8.36 1.17
CA ARG A 121 2.59 -7.48 0.04
C ARG A 121 1.35 -6.84 -0.54
N LEU A 122 1.50 -5.58 -0.97
CA LEU A 122 0.48 -4.86 -1.72
C LEU A 122 1.10 -4.26 -2.98
N THR A 123 0.51 -4.56 -4.13
CA THR A 123 0.87 -3.98 -5.41
C THR A 123 -0.35 -3.27 -6.01
N LEU A 124 -0.15 -2.06 -6.51
CA LEU A 124 -1.17 -1.30 -7.23
C LEU A 124 -0.65 -0.94 -8.61
N ARG A 125 -1.50 -1.10 -9.62
CA ARG A 125 -1.28 -0.56 -10.96
C ARG A 125 -2.45 0.32 -11.37
N PHE A 126 -2.21 1.63 -11.43
CA PHE A 126 -3.24 2.60 -11.76
C PHE A 126 -3.66 2.51 -13.22
N LEU A 127 -4.97 2.52 -13.44
CA LEU A 127 -5.60 2.41 -14.76
C LEU A 127 -5.70 3.80 -15.39
N GLY A 128 -4.55 4.32 -15.81
CA GLY A 128 -4.42 5.51 -16.63
C GLY A 128 -4.71 6.84 -15.92
N GLU A 129 -3.65 7.64 -15.78
CA GLU A 129 -3.61 8.91 -16.50
C GLU A 129 -2.52 8.76 -17.57
N ALA A 130 -2.90 8.51 -18.82
CA ALA A 130 -1.96 8.72 -19.91
C ALA A 130 -1.52 10.19 -19.83
N MET A 131 -0.28 10.45 -19.44
CA MET A 131 0.34 11.77 -19.40
C MET A 131 -0.15 12.61 -20.58
N LYS A 132 -1.03 13.58 -20.35
CA LYS A 132 -1.18 14.70 -21.28
C LYS A 132 0.18 15.40 -21.26
N LYS A 133 1.05 15.07 -22.22
CA LYS A 133 2.23 15.88 -22.54
C LYS A 133 1.79 17.34 -22.57
N PRO A 134 2.55 18.28 -21.97
CA PRO A 134 2.27 19.69 -22.17
C PRO A 134 2.31 19.94 -23.67
N ARG A 135 1.22 20.47 -24.23
CA ARG A 135 1.27 21.06 -25.57
C ARG A 135 2.33 22.15 -25.49
N ARG A 136 3.49 21.94 -26.12
CA ARG A 136 4.39 23.05 -26.43
C ARG A 136 3.54 24.05 -27.22
N ALA A 137 3.32 25.22 -26.65
CA ALA A 137 2.80 26.35 -27.39
C ALA A 137 3.88 26.73 -28.41
N ASP A 138 3.69 26.30 -29.65
CA ASP A 138 4.38 26.85 -30.81
C ASP A 138 3.98 28.33 -30.89
N HIS A 139 4.90 29.23 -30.55
CA HIS A 139 4.75 30.66 -30.81
C HIS A 139 5.30 30.90 -32.21
N GLY A 140 4.39 30.93 -33.19
CA GLY A 140 4.59 31.62 -34.46
C GLY A 140 4.22 33.09 -34.35
#